data_AF-A0A7X7PD29-F1
#
_entry.id   AF-A0A7X7PD29-F1
#
_cell.length_a   1.000
_cell.length_b   1.000
_cell.length_c   1.000
_cell.angle_alpha   90.00
_cell.angle_beta   90.00
_cell.angle_gamma   90.00
#
_symmetry.space_group_name_H-M   'P 1'
#
loop_
_entity.id
_entity.type
_entity.pdbx_description
1 polymer ?
#
loop_
_entity_poly.entity_id
_entity_poly.type
_entity_poly.pdbx_seq_one_letter_code
_entity_poly.pdbx_strand_id
1 'polypeptide(L)'
;SCDKLFLAAGSIGSTELLMRAQRSGSLKDLNEHVGRGWGSNGDAAVVRSFAMPEFVTQGAASASMVQTDVDGMPVTLENWCVPGVSVDVGIIGSLGMTLDDKRADFGLDRDGNLTLDWSQPDSQRAVETINKEIASANNVLTGAPMFSESANMGFTAHPLGGAVLGKAADDYGRVKGHKGLYVMDGSMIPGNSGAVNPVITITALAERNMENIVANDR
;
A
#
# COMPACT_ATOMS: atom_id res chain seq x y z
N SER A 1 -8.68 -28.97 9.01
CA SER A 1 -9.86 -28.13 9.32
C SER A 1 -9.58 -27.35 10.59
N CYS A 2 -10.38 -26.31 10.86
CA CYS A 2 -10.31 -25.50 12.07
C CYS A 2 -11.71 -24.93 12.37
N ASP A 3 -11.97 -24.54 13.62
CA ASP A 3 -13.22 -23.90 14.02
C ASP A 3 -13.24 -22.40 13.70
N LYS A 4 -12.05 -21.78 13.67
CA LYS A 4 -11.83 -20.37 13.33
C LYS A 4 -10.66 -20.22 12.38
N LEU A 5 -10.85 -19.45 11.31
CA LEU A 5 -9.85 -19.15 10.30
C LEU A 5 -9.63 -17.63 10.22
N PHE A 6 -8.37 -17.20 10.37
CA PHE A 6 -7.96 -15.80 10.26
C PHE A 6 -7.12 -15.65 9.00
N LEU A 7 -7.60 -14.84 8.05
CA LEU A 7 -6.86 -14.47 6.84
C LEU A 7 -5.95 -13.29 7.16
N ALA A 8 -4.64 -13.51 7.02
CA ALA A 8 -3.59 -12.52 7.20
C ALA A 8 -2.56 -12.61 6.06
N ALA A 9 -3.03 -12.90 4.84
CA ALA A 9 -2.20 -13.07 3.65
C ALA A 9 -1.89 -11.73 2.93
N GLY A 10 -2.16 -10.61 3.59
CA GLY A 10 -1.99 -9.27 3.02
C GLY A 10 -3.16 -8.86 2.13
N SER A 11 -3.14 -7.59 1.70
CA SER A 11 -4.23 -7.00 0.90
C SER A 11 -4.60 -7.86 -0.31
N ILE A 12 -3.61 -8.26 -1.10
CA ILE A 12 -3.80 -9.03 -2.33
C ILE A 12 -4.17 -10.48 -2.00
N GLY A 13 -3.39 -11.15 -1.13
CA GLY A 13 -3.54 -12.58 -0.87
C GLY A 13 -4.86 -12.94 -0.19
N SER A 14 -5.28 -12.19 0.83
CA SER A 14 -6.56 -12.44 1.51
C SER A 14 -7.75 -12.18 0.60
N THR A 15 -7.67 -11.13 -0.22
CA THR A 15 -8.70 -10.82 -1.22
C THR A 15 -8.80 -11.91 -2.29
N GLU A 16 -7.65 -12.37 -2.81
CA GLU A 16 -7.59 -13.44 -3.81
C GLU A 16 -8.22 -14.74 -3.29
N LEU A 17 -7.89 -15.15 -2.06
CA LEU A 17 -8.47 -16.34 -1.43
C LEU A 17 -10.00 -16.24 -1.34
N LEU A 18 -10.52 -15.10 -0.90
CA LEU A 18 -11.97 -14.87 -0.80
C LEU A 18 -12.65 -14.88 -2.18
N MET A 19 -12.08 -14.20 -3.18
CA MET A 19 -12.64 -14.17 -4.53
C MET A 19 -12.62 -15.56 -5.20
N ARG A 20 -11.54 -16.32 -5.05
CA ARG A 20 -11.45 -17.70 -5.55
C ARG A 20 -12.45 -18.61 -4.83
N ALA A 21 -12.65 -18.42 -3.52
CA ALA A 21 -13.64 -19.17 -2.75
C ALA A 21 -15.08 -18.85 -3.18
N GLN A 22 -15.36 -17.58 -3.48
CA GLN A 22 -16.65 -17.14 -4.03
C GLN A 22 -16.89 -17.76 -5.42
N ARG A 23 -15.92 -17.66 -6.34
CA ARG A 23 -16.02 -18.20 -7.70
C ARG A 23 -16.20 -19.71 -7.74
N SER A 24 -15.51 -20.43 -6.86
CA SER A 24 -15.64 -21.90 -6.75
C SER A 24 -16.92 -22.34 -6.04
N GLY A 25 -17.65 -21.43 -5.40
CA GLY A 25 -18.84 -21.74 -4.61
C GLY A 25 -18.52 -22.45 -3.29
N SER A 26 -17.28 -22.41 -2.82
CA SER A 26 -16.88 -22.94 -1.50
C SER A 26 -17.31 -22.03 -0.35
N LEU A 27 -17.39 -20.71 -0.60
CA LEU A 27 -17.97 -19.72 0.32
C LEU A 27 -19.07 -18.92 -0.40
N LYS A 28 -20.28 -19.48 -0.46
CA LYS A 28 -21.39 -18.96 -1.28
C LYS A 28 -22.00 -17.65 -0.78
N ASP A 29 -21.92 -17.39 0.52
CA ASP A 29 -22.57 -16.24 1.17
C ASP A 29 -21.63 -15.03 1.33
N LEU A 30 -20.50 -15.01 0.60
CA LEU A 30 -19.66 -13.81 0.52
C LEU A 30 -20.42 -12.69 -0.21
N ASN A 31 -20.41 -11.49 0.37
CA ASN A 31 -21.12 -10.35 -0.19
C ASN A 31 -20.40 -9.72 -1.40
N GLU A 32 -21.05 -8.75 -2.02
CA GLU A 32 -20.61 -8.04 -3.23
C GLU A 32 -19.39 -7.13 -3.02
N HIS A 33 -18.98 -6.89 -1.77
CA HIS A 33 -17.87 -6.01 -1.42
C HIS A 33 -16.51 -6.72 -1.38
N VAL A 34 -16.48 -8.05 -1.45
CA VAL A 34 -15.23 -8.81 -1.62
C VAL A 34 -14.59 -8.47 -2.97
N GLY A 35 -13.29 -8.18 -2.96
CA GLY A 35 -12.55 -7.72 -4.14
C GLY A 35 -12.62 -6.22 -4.38
N ARG A 36 -13.35 -5.45 -3.56
CA ARG A 36 -13.64 -4.03 -3.85
C ARG A 36 -12.81 -3.07 -3.00
N GLY A 37 -12.62 -1.86 -3.52
CA GLY A 37 -12.08 -0.73 -2.76
C GLY A 37 -10.59 -0.84 -2.44
N TRP A 38 -9.82 -1.44 -3.35
CA TRP A 38 -8.36 -1.48 -3.27
C TRP A 38 -7.74 -0.12 -3.64
N GLY A 39 -6.59 0.22 -3.06
CA GLY A 39 -5.78 1.37 -3.42
C GLY A 39 -4.31 1.17 -3.09
N SER A 40 -3.46 2.01 -3.68
CA SER A 40 -1.99 1.95 -3.57
C SER A 40 -1.42 2.82 -2.45
N ASN A 41 -2.25 3.27 -1.50
CA ASN A 41 -1.86 4.27 -0.49
C ASN A 41 -1.35 5.61 -1.06
N GLY A 42 -1.64 5.88 -2.33
CA GLY A 42 -1.09 7.04 -3.04
C GLY A 42 0.41 6.97 -3.24
N ASP A 43 0.98 5.76 -3.28
CA ASP A 43 2.41 5.55 -3.50
C ASP A 43 2.87 6.07 -4.88
N ALA A 44 3.99 6.79 -4.86
CA ALA A 44 4.76 7.18 -6.03
C ALA A 44 6.25 7.22 -5.68
N ALA A 45 7.11 6.72 -6.55
CA ALA A 45 8.54 6.74 -6.32
C ALA A 45 9.22 7.84 -7.12
N VAL A 46 10.29 8.39 -6.56
CA VAL A 46 11.15 9.37 -7.23
C VAL A 46 12.59 9.12 -6.84
N VAL A 47 13.50 9.63 -7.66
CA VAL A 47 14.94 9.51 -7.45
C VAL A 47 15.57 10.89 -7.56
N ARG A 48 16.66 11.11 -6.81
CA ARG A 48 17.58 12.24 -6.98
C ARG A 48 19.00 11.72 -7.09
N SER A 49 19.78 12.30 -7.98
CA SER A 49 21.12 11.83 -8.34
C SER A 49 22.15 12.94 -8.36
N PHE A 50 23.43 12.53 -8.35
CA PHE A 50 24.62 13.37 -8.44
C PHE A 50 24.87 14.25 -7.22
N ALA A 51 24.44 13.81 -6.03
CA ALA A 51 25.04 14.31 -4.81
C ALA A 51 26.50 13.82 -4.71
N MET A 52 27.36 14.56 -4.00
CA MET A 52 28.67 14.06 -3.65
C MET A 52 28.51 12.94 -2.61
N PRO A 53 29.06 11.73 -2.82
CA PRO A 53 29.03 10.69 -1.80
C PRO A 53 29.72 11.17 -0.52
N GLU A 54 29.06 11.02 0.62
CA GLU A 54 29.60 11.40 1.93
C GLU A 54 30.04 10.19 2.75
N PHE A 55 29.44 9.02 2.49
CA PHE A 55 29.69 7.79 3.22
C PHE A 55 30.15 6.66 2.30
N VAL A 56 30.49 5.50 2.87
CA VAL A 56 30.80 4.29 2.08
C VAL A 56 29.53 3.50 1.76
N THR A 57 28.58 3.48 2.68
CA THR A 57 27.34 2.69 2.60
C THR A 57 26.10 3.56 2.78
N GLN A 58 24.98 3.13 2.21
CA GLN A 58 23.68 3.73 2.47
C GLN A 58 22.90 2.90 3.50
N GLY A 59 22.19 3.58 4.40
CA GLY A 59 21.29 2.94 5.36
C GLY A 59 20.00 2.45 4.69
N ALA A 60 19.46 1.32 5.18
CA ALA A 60 18.25 0.72 4.60
C ALA A 60 16.94 1.34 5.12
N ALA A 61 16.93 1.84 6.36
CA ALA A 61 15.74 2.47 6.94
C ALA A 61 15.66 3.95 6.55
N SER A 62 14.45 4.45 6.33
CA SER A 62 14.26 5.88 6.14
C SER A 62 14.63 6.63 7.41
N ALA A 63 15.56 7.57 7.27
CA ALA A 63 16.01 8.44 8.37
C ALA A 63 15.36 9.83 8.33
N SER A 64 14.62 10.14 7.26
CA SER A 64 14.01 11.45 7.08
C SER A 64 12.77 11.40 6.18
N MET A 65 11.81 12.23 6.54
CA MET A 65 10.56 12.41 5.81
C MET A 65 10.24 13.89 5.67
N VAL A 66 9.59 14.25 4.57
CA VAL A 66 9.00 15.57 4.33
C VAL A 66 7.49 15.41 4.33
N GLN A 67 6.78 16.22 5.10
CA GLN A 67 5.32 16.32 5.05
C GLN A 67 4.93 17.69 4.56
N THR A 68 4.14 17.74 3.50
CA THR A 68 3.71 18.98 2.88
C THR A 68 2.38 18.79 2.16
N ASP A 69 1.92 19.86 1.54
CA ASP A 69 0.77 19.90 0.67
C ASP A 69 1.19 20.36 -0.73
N VAL A 70 0.65 19.74 -1.76
CA VAL A 70 0.84 20.16 -3.16
C VAL A 70 -0.54 20.32 -3.79
N ASP A 71 -0.94 21.57 -4.07
CA ASP A 71 -2.24 21.91 -4.63
C ASP A 71 -3.44 21.34 -3.85
N GLY A 72 -3.35 21.28 -2.51
CA GLY A 72 -4.38 20.70 -1.65
C GLY A 72 -4.29 19.18 -1.47
N MET A 73 -3.27 18.53 -2.03
CA MET A 73 -2.97 17.12 -1.82
C MET A 73 -1.92 16.96 -0.70
N PRO A 74 -2.26 16.36 0.46
CA PRO A 74 -1.27 15.97 1.45
C PRO A 74 -0.28 14.96 0.87
N VAL A 75 1.01 15.20 1.11
CA VAL A 75 2.09 14.32 0.69
C VAL A 75 3.06 14.09 1.83
N THR A 76 3.39 12.83 2.06
CA THR A 76 4.58 12.43 2.82
C THR A 76 5.60 11.88 1.84
N LEU A 77 6.83 12.39 1.86
CA LEU A 77 7.94 11.90 1.05
C LEU A 77 9.05 11.37 1.96
N GLU A 78 9.33 10.08 1.87
CA GLU A 78 10.36 9.42 2.67
C GLU A 78 11.60 9.16 1.86
N ASN A 79 12.76 9.36 2.47
CA ASN A 79 14.05 9.16 1.80
C ASN A 79 14.60 7.76 2.09
N TRP A 80 14.99 7.05 1.05
CA TRP A 80 15.44 5.65 1.10
C TRP A 80 16.72 5.48 0.30
N CYS A 81 17.50 4.44 0.62
CA CYS A 81 18.51 3.96 -0.32
C CYS A 81 17.87 3.55 -1.64
N VAL A 82 18.65 3.54 -2.72
CA VAL A 82 18.20 2.90 -3.96
C VAL A 82 18.17 1.38 -3.74
N PRO A 83 17.01 0.71 -3.93
CA PRO A 83 16.93 -0.74 -3.74
C PRO A 83 17.98 -1.48 -4.58
N GLY A 84 18.72 -2.39 -3.94
CA GLY A 84 19.81 -3.14 -4.58
C GLY A 84 21.17 -2.41 -4.62
N VAL A 85 21.24 -1.16 -4.14
CA VAL A 85 22.50 -0.38 -4.07
C VAL A 85 22.81 -0.06 -2.61
N SER A 86 23.73 -0.82 -2.01
CA SER A 86 24.13 -0.65 -0.60
C SER A 86 25.29 0.32 -0.38
N VAL A 87 25.90 0.80 -1.46
CA VAL A 87 27.02 1.75 -1.43
C VAL A 87 26.54 3.17 -1.75
N ASP A 88 27.19 4.17 -1.15
CA ASP A 88 26.90 5.57 -1.48
C ASP A 88 27.45 5.89 -2.87
N VAL A 89 26.54 6.18 -3.79
CA VAL A 89 26.85 6.56 -5.18
C VAL A 89 26.31 7.95 -5.51
N GLY A 90 25.93 8.74 -4.48
CA GLY A 90 25.34 10.05 -4.68
C GLY A 90 23.93 10.00 -5.28
N ILE A 91 23.23 8.87 -5.13
CA ILE A 91 21.85 8.66 -5.59
C ILE A 91 21.02 8.23 -4.39
N ILE A 92 19.86 8.87 -4.23
CA ILE A 92 18.87 8.55 -3.19
C ILE A 92 17.50 8.29 -3.83
N GLY A 93 16.85 7.22 -3.38
CA GLY A 93 15.46 6.92 -3.70
C GLY A 93 14.51 7.64 -2.74
N SER A 94 13.28 7.85 -3.14
CA SER A 94 12.24 8.29 -2.22
C SER A 94 10.90 7.65 -2.58
N LEU A 95 10.15 7.30 -1.55
CA LEU A 95 8.78 6.83 -1.67
C LEU A 95 7.87 7.92 -1.12
N GLY A 96 7.03 8.47 -1.99
CA GLY A 96 5.99 9.40 -1.63
C GLY A 96 4.67 8.68 -1.43
N MET A 97 3.88 9.13 -0.46
CA MET A 97 2.52 8.70 -0.19
C MET A 97 1.63 9.93 -0.22
N THR A 98 0.48 9.82 -0.86
CA THR A 98 -0.48 10.93 -1.02
C THR A 98 -1.84 10.53 -0.50
N LEU A 99 -2.71 11.50 -0.20
CA LEU A 99 -4.09 11.23 0.21
C LEU A 99 -5.04 11.28 -0.99
N ASP A 100 -4.94 10.29 -1.88
CA ASP A 100 -5.85 10.17 -3.02
C ASP A 100 -7.10 9.32 -2.69
N ASP A 101 -8.18 9.59 -3.42
CA ASP A 101 -9.47 8.91 -3.31
C ASP A 101 -9.67 7.80 -4.36
N LYS A 102 -8.66 7.52 -5.20
CA LYS A 102 -8.77 6.56 -6.28
C LYS A 102 -8.81 5.15 -5.73
N ARG A 103 -9.78 4.36 -6.22
CA ARG A 103 -9.92 2.95 -5.87
C ARG A 103 -10.08 2.11 -7.11
N ALA A 104 -9.67 0.86 -7.01
CA ALA A 104 -9.93 -0.17 -8.00
C ALA A 104 -10.50 -1.40 -7.35
N ASP A 105 -11.06 -2.24 -8.20
CA ASP A 105 -11.66 -3.50 -7.83
C ASP A 105 -10.89 -4.63 -8.51
N PHE A 106 -10.62 -5.69 -7.77
CA PHE A 106 -10.03 -6.89 -8.31
C PHE A 106 -11.04 -7.64 -9.18
N GLY A 107 -10.53 -8.27 -10.23
CA GLY A 107 -11.21 -9.25 -11.05
C GLY A 107 -10.55 -10.62 -10.96
N LEU A 108 -11.22 -11.63 -11.51
CA LEU A 108 -10.60 -12.91 -11.85
C LEU A 108 -10.78 -13.11 -13.36
N ASP A 109 -9.69 -13.41 -14.07
CA ASP A 109 -9.75 -13.76 -15.49
C ASP A 109 -10.36 -15.16 -15.70
N ARG A 110 -10.43 -15.62 -16.96
CA ARG A 110 -10.99 -16.95 -17.28
C ARG A 110 -10.23 -18.09 -16.63
N ASP A 111 -8.92 -17.96 -16.47
CA ASP A 111 -8.03 -18.99 -15.91
C ASP A 111 -7.99 -18.95 -14.37
N GLY A 112 -8.58 -17.92 -13.77
CA GLY A 112 -8.63 -17.75 -12.32
C GLY A 112 -7.47 -16.96 -11.75
N ASN A 113 -6.71 -16.25 -12.59
CA ASN A 113 -5.71 -15.30 -12.12
C ASN A 113 -6.39 -14.01 -11.65
N LEU A 114 -5.84 -13.44 -10.58
CA LEU A 114 -6.27 -12.15 -10.08
C LEU A 114 -5.88 -11.06 -11.08
N THR A 115 -6.82 -10.18 -11.40
CA THR A 115 -6.60 -9.02 -12.26
C THR A 115 -6.93 -7.75 -11.49
N LEU A 116 -6.24 -6.67 -11.84
CA LEU A 116 -6.47 -5.35 -11.27
C LEU A 116 -6.26 -4.33 -12.38
N ASP A 117 -7.30 -3.58 -12.71
CA ASP A 117 -7.18 -2.42 -13.61
C ASP A 117 -6.82 -1.20 -12.76
N TRP A 118 -5.52 -0.91 -12.68
CA TRP A 118 -5.00 0.23 -11.93
C TRP A 118 -4.31 1.20 -12.86
N SER A 119 -4.79 2.43 -12.86
CA SER A 119 -4.03 3.58 -13.34
C SER A 119 -3.55 4.37 -12.13
N GLN A 120 -2.30 4.84 -12.15
CA GLN A 120 -1.77 5.61 -11.04
C GLN A 120 -2.57 6.93 -10.86
N PRO A 121 -2.83 7.40 -9.63
CA PRO A 121 -3.49 8.69 -9.40
C PRO A 121 -2.54 9.87 -9.66
N ASP A 122 -3.03 11.10 -9.46
CA ASP A 122 -2.23 12.34 -9.47
C ASP A 122 -1.09 12.37 -8.43
N SER A 123 -0.99 11.33 -7.59
CA SER A 123 0.09 11.08 -6.64
C SER A 123 1.48 11.28 -7.24
N GLN A 124 1.71 10.79 -8.46
CA GLN A 124 3.00 10.93 -9.15
C GLN A 124 3.36 12.40 -9.35
N ARG A 125 2.42 13.22 -9.82
CA ARG A 125 2.62 14.66 -10.06
C ARG A 125 2.99 15.40 -8.77
N ALA A 126 2.26 15.12 -7.70
CA ALA A 126 2.49 15.76 -6.40
C ALA A 126 3.87 15.40 -5.84
N VAL A 127 4.24 14.12 -5.87
CA VAL A 127 5.54 13.64 -5.39
C VAL A 127 6.69 14.15 -6.26
N GLU A 128 6.53 14.22 -7.58
CA GLU A 128 7.52 14.82 -8.48
C GLU A 128 7.75 16.32 -8.24
N THR A 129 6.71 17.05 -7.86
CA THR A 129 6.81 18.48 -7.55
C THR A 129 7.75 18.71 -6.37
N ILE A 130 7.52 18.01 -5.27
CA ILE A 130 8.39 18.05 -4.08
C ILE A 130 9.79 17.55 -4.43
N ASN A 131 9.91 16.51 -5.24
CA ASN A 131 11.20 15.99 -5.67
C ASN A 131 12.05 17.05 -6.40
N LYS A 132 11.41 17.84 -7.27
CA LYS A 132 12.07 18.94 -8.01
C LYS A 132 12.47 20.08 -7.08
N GLU A 133 11.64 20.43 -6.10
CA GLU A 133 11.96 21.45 -5.10
C GLU A 133 13.18 21.05 -4.26
N ILE A 134 13.20 19.80 -3.75
CA ILE A 134 14.34 19.27 -2.99
C ILE A 134 15.59 19.24 -3.89
N ALA A 135 15.46 18.79 -5.14
CA ALA A 135 16.59 18.75 -6.07
C ALA A 135 17.17 20.15 -6.33
N SER A 136 16.31 21.14 -6.57
CA SER A 136 16.71 22.54 -6.77
C SER A 136 17.38 23.13 -5.53
N ALA A 137 16.87 22.86 -4.33
CA ALA A 137 17.45 23.37 -3.09
C ALA A 137 18.85 22.81 -2.80
N ASN A 138 19.16 21.60 -3.31
CA ASN A 138 20.41 20.90 -3.07
C ASN A 138 21.38 20.91 -4.26
N ASN A 139 21.04 21.60 -5.37
CA ASN A 139 21.82 21.60 -6.62
C ASN A 139 22.11 20.19 -7.17
N VAL A 140 21.13 19.29 -7.08
CA VAL A 140 21.18 17.92 -7.61
C VAL A 140 20.16 17.72 -8.72
N LEU A 141 20.23 16.59 -9.44
CA LEU A 141 19.28 16.28 -10.50
C LEU A 141 18.15 15.37 -10.02
N THR A 142 16.97 15.55 -10.61
CA THR A 142 15.87 14.58 -10.49
C THR A 142 16.08 13.40 -11.44
N GLY A 143 15.70 12.20 -11.01
CA GLY A 143 15.91 10.97 -11.78
C GLY A 143 17.38 10.55 -11.77
N ALA A 144 17.69 9.50 -12.53
CA ALA A 144 19.06 9.04 -12.74
C ALA A 144 19.26 8.86 -14.26
N PRO A 145 19.56 9.92 -15.03
CA PRO A 145 19.44 9.93 -16.50
C PRO A 145 20.16 8.78 -17.24
N MET A 146 21.19 8.18 -16.63
CA MET A 146 21.92 7.02 -17.16
C MET A 146 21.27 5.66 -16.86
N PHE A 147 20.25 5.62 -15.99
CA PHE A 147 19.61 4.41 -15.45
C PHE A 147 18.07 4.46 -15.48
N SER A 148 17.45 5.65 -15.39
CA SER A 148 16.02 5.89 -15.60
C SER A 148 15.69 7.39 -15.80
N GLU A 149 14.75 7.68 -16.72
CA GLU A 149 13.95 8.91 -16.64
C GLU A 149 13.10 8.82 -15.37
N SER A 150 13.15 9.85 -14.51
CA SER A 150 12.42 9.99 -13.24
C SER A 150 11.36 8.91 -12.97
N ALA A 151 11.73 8.01 -12.06
CA ALA A 151 11.11 6.73 -11.72
C ALA A 151 9.56 6.71 -11.61
N ASN A 152 8.85 6.61 -12.74
CA ASN A 152 7.49 6.07 -12.74
C ASN A 152 7.59 4.55 -12.57
N MET A 153 7.73 4.10 -11.33
CA MET A 153 7.60 2.69 -11.00
C MET A 153 6.11 2.45 -10.74
N GLY A 154 5.43 1.77 -11.66
CA GLY A 154 4.04 1.32 -11.50
C GLY A 154 3.90 0.22 -10.45
N PHE A 155 4.44 0.45 -9.26
CA PHE A 155 4.39 -0.42 -8.09
C PHE A 155 3.87 0.36 -6.89
N THR A 156 3.43 -0.37 -5.88
CA THR A 156 3.14 0.16 -4.56
C THR A 156 3.83 -0.73 -3.53
N ALA A 157 4.42 -0.10 -2.51
CA ALA A 157 4.88 -0.83 -1.33
C ALA A 157 3.70 -1.11 -0.38
N HIS A 158 2.59 -0.39 -0.56
CA HIS A 158 1.45 -0.34 0.34
C HIS A 158 0.13 -0.73 -0.35
N PRO A 159 -0.03 -1.98 -0.81
CA PRO A 159 -1.33 -2.45 -1.28
C PRO A 159 -2.32 -2.50 -0.10
N LEU A 160 -3.44 -1.80 -0.23
CA LEU A 160 -4.47 -1.68 0.81
C LEU A 160 -5.87 -1.93 0.23
N GLY A 161 -6.73 -2.62 0.96
CA GLY A 161 -8.11 -2.87 0.55
C GLY A 161 -8.33 -4.20 -0.18
N GLY A 162 -9.57 -4.41 -0.62
CA GLY A 162 -10.06 -5.66 -1.22
C GLY A 162 -10.98 -6.49 -0.30
N ALA A 163 -10.86 -6.37 1.02
CA ALA A 163 -11.80 -6.93 2.00
C ALA A 163 -12.12 -5.89 3.08
N VAL A 164 -12.57 -4.71 2.62
CA VAL A 164 -12.66 -3.48 3.43
C VAL A 164 -13.54 -3.66 4.67
N LEU A 165 -13.06 -3.19 5.82
CA LEU A 165 -13.76 -3.16 7.10
C LEU A 165 -15.09 -2.42 7.00
N GLY A 166 -16.14 -2.93 7.66
CA GLY A 166 -17.50 -2.39 7.56
C GLY A 166 -18.20 -2.65 6.20
N LYS A 167 -17.47 -3.07 5.15
CA LYS A 167 -18.01 -3.43 3.83
C LYS A 167 -18.04 -4.95 3.63
N ALA A 168 -16.90 -5.57 3.32
CA ALA A 168 -16.78 -7.02 3.13
C ALA A 168 -16.77 -7.77 4.47
N ALA A 169 -16.10 -7.18 5.46
CA ALA A 169 -16.14 -7.62 6.85
C ALA A 169 -16.99 -6.67 7.71
N ASP A 170 -17.37 -7.08 8.91
CA ASP A 170 -17.94 -6.19 9.92
C ASP A 170 -16.87 -5.23 10.49
N ASP A 171 -17.23 -4.48 11.55
CA ASP A 171 -16.34 -3.48 12.16
C ASP A 171 -15.16 -4.08 12.95
N TYR A 172 -15.07 -5.41 13.05
CA TYR A 172 -14.00 -6.13 13.74
C TYR A 172 -13.38 -7.23 12.88
N GLY A 173 -13.54 -7.18 11.56
CA GLY A 173 -12.88 -8.10 10.63
C GLY A 173 -13.57 -9.46 10.49
N ARG A 174 -14.80 -9.65 11.00
CA ARG A 174 -15.58 -10.87 10.74
C ARG A 174 -16.12 -10.84 9.32
N VAL A 175 -15.84 -11.85 8.52
CA VAL A 175 -16.33 -11.91 7.14
C VAL A 175 -17.85 -12.08 7.16
N LYS A 176 -18.56 -11.14 6.53
CA LYS A 176 -20.03 -11.14 6.52
C LYS A 176 -20.54 -12.43 5.84
N GLY A 177 -21.54 -13.06 6.45
CA GLY A 177 -22.10 -14.33 5.98
C GLY A 177 -21.38 -15.59 6.48
N HIS A 178 -20.20 -15.49 7.12
CA HIS A 178 -19.39 -16.65 7.48
C HIS A 178 -18.91 -16.62 8.94
N LYS A 179 -19.61 -17.35 9.82
CA LYS A 179 -19.18 -17.50 11.23
C LYS A 179 -17.84 -18.23 11.30
N GLY A 180 -16.92 -17.67 12.09
CA GLY A 180 -15.58 -18.26 12.28
C GLY A 180 -14.58 -17.90 11.18
N LEU A 181 -14.94 -17.06 10.20
CA LEU A 181 -14.02 -16.56 9.19
C LEU A 181 -13.71 -15.08 9.43
N TYR A 182 -12.44 -14.74 9.47
CA TYR A 182 -11.95 -13.41 9.84
C TYR A 182 -10.87 -12.93 8.87
N VAL A 183 -10.71 -11.61 8.74
CA VAL A 183 -9.63 -10.94 8.00
C VAL A 183 -8.89 -10.01 8.96
N MET A 184 -7.56 -10.07 9.00
CA MET A 184 -6.71 -9.39 9.98
C MET A 184 -5.46 -8.75 9.33
N ASP A 185 -5.61 -8.15 8.15
CA ASP A 185 -4.48 -7.54 7.43
C ASP A 185 -4.88 -6.27 6.65
N GLY A 186 -3.96 -5.78 5.81
CA GLY A 186 -4.13 -4.59 4.97
C GLY A 186 -5.32 -4.63 4.00
N SER A 187 -5.94 -5.78 3.73
CA SER A 187 -7.16 -5.86 2.92
C SER A 187 -8.36 -5.15 3.57
N MET A 188 -8.32 -4.92 4.89
CA MET A 188 -9.36 -4.19 5.62
C MET A 188 -9.27 -2.67 5.46
N ILE A 189 -8.09 -2.14 5.13
CA ILE A 189 -7.85 -0.70 5.03
C ILE A 189 -8.51 -0.17 3.74
N PRO A 190 -9.25 0.94 3.76
CA PRO A 190 -10.00 1.42 2.60
C PRO A 190 -9.10 2.12 1.57
N GLY A 191 -8.07 1.44 1.06
CA GLY A 191 -7.18 1.82 -0.04
C GLY A 191 -6.14 2.92 0.25
N ASN A 192 -6.27 3.66 1.33
CA ASN A 192 -5.31 4.67 1.76
C ASN A 192 -5.28 4.74 3.30
N SER A 193 -4.12 5.05 3.86
CA SER A 193 -3.88 5.13 5.30
C SER A 193 -3.61 6.54 5.83
N GLY A 194 -3.84 7.56 5.01
CA GLY A 194 -3.72 8.97 5.40
C GLY A 194 -2.39 9.61 4.99
N ALA A 195 -1.86 9.28 3.81
CA ALA A 195 -0.54 9.71 3.35
C ALA A 195 0.58 9.36 4.35
N VAL A 196 0.52 8.17 4.97
CA VAL A 196 1.53 7.65 5.91
C VAL A 196 1.79 6.17 5.65
N ASN A 197 2.82 5.61 6.27
CA ASN A 197 3.06 4.16 6.25
C ASN A 197 1.94 3.41 6.97
N PRO A 198 1.37 2.35 6.37
CA PRO A 198 0.15 1.72 6.87
C PRO A 198 0.38 0.72 8.01
N VAL A 199 1.60 0.24 8.23
CA VAL A 199 1.85 -0.94 9.07
C VAL A 199 1.35 -0.77 10.50
N ILE A 200 1.55 0.40 11.11
CA ILE A 200 1.09 0.68 12.49
C ILE A 200 -0.44 0.72 12.54
N THR A 201 -1.11 1.28 11.52
CA THR A 201 -2.57 1.28 11.41
C THR A 201 -3.11 -0.15 11.28
N ILE A 202 -2.47 -0.99 10.47
CA ILE A 202 -2.85 -2.40 10.31
C ILE A 202 -2.68 -3.14 11.65
N THR A 203 -1.55 -2.96 12.33
CA THR A 203 -1.29 -3.59 13.63
C THR A 203 -2.31 -3.15 14.67
N ALA A 204 -2.57 -1.84 14.81
CA ALA A 204 -3.53 -1.31 15.78
C ALA A 204 -4.96 -1.82 15.50
N LEU A 205 -5.35 -1.91 14.23
CA LEU A 205 -6.65 -2.45 13.85
C LEU A 205 -6.76 -3.95 14.14
N ALA A 206 -5.71 -4.73 13.88
CA ALA A 206 -5.65 -6.14 14.21
C ALA A 206 -5.77 -6.36 15.73
N GLU A 207 -5.05 -5.59 16.55
CA GLU A 207 -5.15 -5.65 18.02
C GLU A 207 -6.58 -5.36 18.50
N ARG A 208 -7.18 -4.24 18.03
CA ARG A 208 -8.57 -3.89 18.35
C ARG A 208 -9.55 -5.00 17.97
N ASN A 209 -9.37 -5.60 16.81
CA ASN A 209 -10.26 -6.65 16.31
C ASN A 209 -10.12 -7.93 17.13
N MET A 210 -8.88 -8.35 17.41
CA MET A 210 -8.60 -9.55 18.19
C MET A 210 -9.11 -9.45 19.62
N GLU A 211 -8.95 -8.29 20.27
CA GLU A 211 -9.52 -8.04 21.59
C GLU A 211 -11.04 -8.28 21.60
N ASN A 212 -11.75 -7.72 20.63
CA ASN A 212 -13.20 -7.87 20.53
C ASN A 212 -13.61 -9.32 20.23
N ILE A 213 -12.92 -10.01 19.32
CA ILE A 213 -13.23 -11.38 18.91
C ILE A 213 -13.01 -12.35 20.07
N VAL A 214 -11.90 -12.22 20.82
CA VAL A 214 -11.60 -13.09 21.97
C VAL A 214 -12.65 -12.91 23.09
N ALA A 215 -13.16 -11.69 23.26
CA ALA A 215 -14.18 -11.38 24.25
C ALA A 215 -15.57 -11.89 23.87
N ASN A 216 -15.95 -11.79 22.58
CA ASN A 216 -17.36 -11.93 22.17
C ASN A 216 -17.67 -13.15 21.29
N ASP A 217 -16.66 -13.82 20.71
CA ASP A 217 -16.87 -14.90 19.74
C ASP A 217 -16.48 -16.27 20.29
N ARG A 218 -16.71 -16.53 21.58
CA ARG A 218 -16.43 -17.84 22.18
C ARG A 218 -17.38 -18.92 21.69
#